data_AF-A0A2D5W646-F1
#
_entry.id   AF-A0A2D5W646-F1
#
_cell.length_a   1.000
_cell.length_b   1.000
_cell.length_c   1.000
_cell.angle_alpha   90.00
_cell.angle_beta   90.00
_cell.angle_gamma   90.00
#
_symmetry.space_group_name_H-M   'P 1'
#
loop_
_entity.id
_entity.type
_entity.pdbx_description
1 polymer ?
#
loop_
_entity_poly.entity_id
_entity_poly.type
_entity_poly.pdbx_seq_one_letter_code
_entity_poly.pdbx_strand_id
1 'polypeptide(L)'
;MEAFGTSRALAGPGALRLDAVENLAHLSFAAGEYWRAQIPELSAGGQAAASGPAHSASGGTEPEVDPLEAARGAYLTGREWLIERLRLVPYAERRTAQIRVLTELTLRRLRELEEIEREREESEDQQEGEDGEEGEEGEQNSDQEPQAGDEQDGESGEEQQEEEPEGEAEDEEQQSAGDEEQGEDAQEAPEQVMTKEEVMRLLQALEQIEAEGEELQERLRRVRRVPGDKDW
;
A
#
# COMPACT_ATOMS: atom_id res chain seq x y z
N MET A 1 -1.59 -12.63 -9.67
CA MET A 1 -2.56 -11.86 -8.84
C MET A 1 -3.95 -11.85 -9.44
N GLU A 2 -4.09 -11.67 -10.76
CA GLU A 2 -5.38 -11.58 -11.47
C GLU A 2 -6.40 -12.68 -11.10
N ALA A 3 -6.01 -13.96 -11.11
CA ALA A 3 -6.93 -15.06 -10.77
C ALA A 3 -7.55 -14.92 -9.37
N PHE A 4 -6.80 -14.46 -8.37
CA PHE A 4 -7.33 -14.21 -7.03
C PHE A 4 -8.17 -12.92 -6.98
N GLY A 5 -7.81 -11.91 -7.77
CA GLY A 5 -8.62 -10.70 -7.95
C GLY A 5 -10.00 -11.02 -8.54
N THR A 6 -10.04 -11.85 -9.59
CA THR A 6 -11.28 -12.35 -10.20
C THR A 6 -12.08 -13.20 -9.21
N SER A 7 -11.46 -14.14 -8.51
CA SER A 7 -12.14 -14.94 -7.48
C SER A 7 -12.72 -14.08 -6.36
N ARG A 8 -11.99 -13.07 -5.88
CA ARG A 8 -12.50 -12.10 -4.89
C ARG A 8 -13.71 -11.31 -5.41
N ALA A 9 -13.67 -10.89 -6.68
CA ALA A 9 -14.72 -10.08 -7.29
C ALA A 9 -16.00 -10.88 -7.55
N LEU A 10 -15.86 -12.16 -7.93
CA LEU A 10 -16.99 -13.04 -8.24
C LEU A 10 -17.53 -13.79 -7.00
N ALA A 11 -16.72 -13.94 -5.95
CA ALA A 11 -17.15 -14.58 -4.71
C ALA A 11 -18.04 -13.67 -3.85
N GLY A 12 -19.04 -14.28 -3.22
CA GLY A 12 -19.80 -13.66 -2.14
C GLY A 12 -18.95 -13.40 -0.89
N PRO A 13 -19.55 -13.00 0.25
CA PRO A 13 -18.80 -12.71 1.48
C PRO A 13 -18.19 -13.95 2.16
N GLY A 14 -18.37 -15.15 1.60
CA GLY A 14 -17.97 -16.42 2.21
C GLY A 14 -16.49 -16.79 2.07
N ALA A 15 -16.21 -18.07 2.34
CA ALA A 15 -14.86 -18.61 2.46
C ALA A 15 -13.99 -18.40 1.22
N LEU A 16 -14.57 -18.45 0.02
CA LEU A 16 -13.82 -18.27 -1.23
C LEU A 16 -13.22 -16.86 -1.35
N ARG A 17 -13.97 -15.83 -0.94
CA ARG A 17 -13.47 -14.46 -0.93
C ARG A 17 -12.41 -14.27 0.15
N LEU A 18 -12.64 -14.85 1.33
CA LEU A 18 -11.68 -14.86 2.43
C LEU A 18 -10.33 -15.44 2.00
N ASP A 19 -10.34 -16.59 1.31
CA ASP A 19 -9.15 -17.26 0.78
C ASP A 19 -8.49 -16.43 -0.34
N ALA A 20 -9.28 -15.85 -1.24
CA ALA A 20 -8.75 -15.00 -2.31
C ALA A 20 -8.01 -13.76 -1.76
N VAL A 21 -8.62 -13.08 -0.78
CA VAL A 21 -8.01 -11.92 -0.11
C VAL A 21 -6.76 -12.32 0.67
N GLU A 22 -6.75 -13.47 1.35
CA GLU A 22 -5.57 -13.97 2.04
C GLU A 22 -4.41 -14.25 1.07
N ASN A 23 -4.68 -14.90 -0.05
CA ASN A 23 -3.67 -15.15 -1.08
C ASN A 23 -3.13 -13.84 -1.68
N LEU A 24 -3.99 -12.85 -1.92
CA LEU A 24 -3.58 -11.53 -2.39
C LEU A 24 -2.67 -10.80 -1.39
N ALA A 25 -3.00 -10.88 -0.09
CA ALA A 25 -2.15 -10.32 0.97
C ALA A 25 -0.77 -10.99 0.99
N HIS A 26 -0.72 -12.32 0.92
CA HIS A 26 0.54 -13.07 0.89
C HIS A 26 1.39 -12.77 -0.36
N LEU A 27 0.77 -12.67 -1.53
CA LEU A 27 1.47 -12.33 -2.78
C LEU A 27 2.02 -10.91 -2.73
N SER A 28 1.25 -9.95 -2.22
CA SER A 28 1.70 -8.56 -2.08
C SER A 28 2.85 -8.45 -1.08
N PHE A 29 2.77 -9.17 0.04
CA PHE A 29 3.86 -9.26 1.00
C PHE A 29 5.13 -9.88 0.39
N ALA A 30 5.00 -10.98 -0.34
CA ALA A 30 6.14 -11.62 -1.02
C ALA A 30 6.78 -10.71 -2.08
N ALA A 31 5.96 -9.95 -2.81
CA ALA A 31 6.46 -8.91 -3.73
C ALA A 31 7.21 -7.80 -2.98
N GLY A 32 6.70 -7.36 -1.83
CA GLY A 32 7.37 -6.41 -0.96
C GLY A 32 8.73 -6.93 -0.49
N GLU A 33 8.82 -8.17 -0.02
CA GLU A 33 10.10 -8.77 0.39
C GLU A 33 11.07 -8.95 -0.79
N TYR A 34 10.56 -9.25 -1.99
CA TYR A 34 11.38 -9.33 -3.21
C TYR A 34 12.04 -7.99 -3.55
N TRP A 35 11.29 -6.88 -3.49
CA TRP A 35 11.82 -5.54 -3.71
C TRP A 35 12.70 -5.07 -2.56
N ARG A 36 12.29 -5.33 -1.31
CA ARG A 36 13.07 -5.02 -0.10
C ARG A 36 14.45 -5.65 -0.12
N ALA A 37 14.58 -6.88 -0.63
CA ALA A 37 15.87 -7.55 -0.76
C ALA A 37 16.84 -6.86 -1.74
N GLN A 38 16.33 -6.02 -2.64
CA GLN A 38 17.11 -5.27 -3.62
C GLN A 38 17.52 -3.88 -3.11
N ILE A 39 17.01 -3.45 -1.96
CA ILE A 39 17.35 -2.17 -1.33
C ILE A 39 18.81 -2.22 -0.84
N PRO A 40 19.71 -1.37 -1.36
CA PRO A 40 21.12 -1.39 -1.01
C PRO A 40 21.39 -1.22 0.50
N GLU A 41 20.66 -0.33 1.15
CA GLU A 41 20.76 0.03 2.58
C GLU A 41 20.44 -1.16 3.50
N LEU A 42 19.71 -2.15 2.99
CA LEU A 42 19.33 -3.35 3.74
C LEU A 42 20.24 -4.56 3.45
N SER A 43 20.96 -4.56 2.32
CA SER A 43 21.83 -5.67 1.91
C SER A 43 23.23 -5.60 2.51
N ALA A 44 23.75 -4.39 2.75
CA ALA A 44 24.97 -4.19 3.50
C ALA A 44 24.60 -4.03 4.98
N GLY A 45 24.80 -5.10 5.78
CA GLY A 45 24.42 -5.12 7.19
C GLY A 45 24.70 -3.79 7.89
N GLY A 46 23.65 -3.21 8.48
CA GLY A 46 23.63 -1.84 9.01
C GLY A 46 24.94 -1.42 9.68
N GLN A 47 25.41 -0.22 9.32
CA GLN A 47 26.75 0.36 9.49
C GLN A 47 27.68 0.19 8.28
N ALA A 48 27.46 1.00 7.25
CA ALA A 48 28.47 1.91 6.69
C ALA A 48 27.90 2.68 5.49
N ALA A 49 27.52 3.93 5.70
CA ALA A 49 27.53 4.95 4.65
C ALA A 49 27.89 6.31 5.26
N ALA A 50 28.98 6.34 6.04
CA ALA A 50 29.87 7.48 5.97
C ALA A 50 30.79 7.23 4.77
N SER A 51 30.94 8.23 3.91
CA SER A 51 31.86 8.35 2.75
C SER A 51 31.31 7.99 1.35
N GLY A 52 30.80 9.02 0.66
CA GLY A 52 31.17 9.37 -0.72
C GLY A 52 30.71 8.45 -1.88
N PRO A 53 30.79 8.94 -3.12
CA PRO A 53 29.97 8.46 -4.23
C PRO A 53 30.43 7.07 -4.69
N ALA A 54 29.57 6.07 -4.56
CA ALA A 54 29.77 4.76 -5.15
C ALA A 54 29.40 4.80 -6.65
N HIS A 55 30.31 5.31 -7.48
CA HIS A 55 30.32 4.93 -8.89
C HIS A 55 30.71 3.45 -9.01
N SER A 56 29.73 2.64 -9.39
CA SER A 56 29.83 1.45 -10.25
C SER A 56 30.69 0.27 -9.78
N ALA A 57 30.02 -0.75 -9.25
CA ALA A 57 30.51 -2.14 -9.29
C ALA A 57 29.39 -3.18 -9.43
N SER A 58 28.58 -3.09 -10.48
CA SER A 58 28.17 -4.24 -11.32
C SER A 58 27.35 -3.71 -12.50
N GLY A 59 27.60 -4.21 -13.70
CA GLY A 59 26.84 -3.87 -14.91
C GLY A 59 25.44 -4.47 -14.89
N GLY A 60 24.60 -4.01 -13.96
CA GLY A 60 23.17 -4.23 -13.97
C GLY A 60 22.50 -2.94 -14.41
N THR A 61 21.65 -3.02 -15.43
CA THR A 61 20.64 -2.00 -15.72
C THR A 61 20.02 -1.56 -14.39
N GLU A 62 20.11 -0.27 -14.04
CA GLU A 62 19.31 0.26 -12.94
C GLU A 62 17.86 -0.18 -13.16
N PRO A 63 17.19 -0.73 -12.13
CA PRO A 63 15.79 -1.05 -12.28
C PRO A 63 15.06 0.24 -12.64
N GLU A 64 14.18 0.19 -13.64
CA GLU A 64 13.36 1.33 -14.09
C GLU A 64 12.50 1.92 -12.96
N VAL A 65 12.37 1.19 -11.84
CA VAL A 65 11.61 1.56 -10.64
C VAL A 65 12.52 1.46 -9.42
N ASP A 66 12.52 2.49 -8.56
CA ASP A 66 13.24 2.46 -7.29
C ASP A 66 12.75 1.28 -6.43
N PRO A 67 13.63 0.35 -6.02
CA PRO A 67 13.24 -0.79 -5.18
C PRO A 67 12.60 -0.35 -3.85
N LEU A 68 12.93 0.82 -3.30
CA LEU A 68 12.32 1.33 -2.07
C LEU A 68 10.84 1.67 -2.30
N GLU A 69 10.54 2.46 -3.32
CA GLU A 69 9.17 2.80 -3.72
C GLU A 69 8.36 1.56 -4.09
N ALA A 70 8.95 0.65 -4.87
CA ALA A 70 8.30 -0.60 -5.27
C ALA A 70 7.97 -1.50 -4.07
N ALA A 71 8.87 -1.59 -3.09
CA ALA A 71 8.63 -2.32 -1.85
C ALA A 71 7.51 -1.67 -1.03
N ARG A 72 7.54 -0.33 -0.88
CA ARG A 72 6.52 0.43 -0.15
C ARG A 72 5.14 0.23 -0.77
N GLY A 73 5.03 0.37 -2.09
CA GLY A 73 3.80 0.14 -2.84
C GLY A 73 3.25 -1.27 -2.58
N ALA A 74 4.08 -2.31 -2.68
CA ALA A 74 3.66 -3.68 -2.45
C ALA A 74 3.19 -3.94 -1.00
N TYR A 75 3.86 -3.38 0.01
CA TYR A 75 3.41 -3.50 1.41
C TYR A 75 2.13 -2.71 1.67
N LEU A 76 1.93 -1.55 1.05
CA LEU A 76 0.68 -0.80 1.14
C LEU A 76 -0.49 -1.57 0.53
N THR A 77 -0.32 -2.14 -0.67
CA THR A 77 -1.31 -3.03 -1.27
C THR A 77 -1.59 -4.24 -0.37
N GLY A 78 -0.55 -4.84 0.21
CA GLY A 78 -0.69 -5.94 1.19
C GLY A 78 -1.51 -5.54 2.41
N ARG A 79 -1.28 -4.33 2.94
CA ARG A 79 -2.05 -3.76 4.06
C ARG A 79 -3.52 -3.59 3.71
N GLU A 80 -3.86 -3.15 2.50
CA GLU A 80 -5.24 -3.03 2.04
C GLU A 80 -5.97 -4.39 2.06
N TRP A 81 -5.31 -5.44 1.56
CA TRP A 81 -5.86 -6.79 1.61
C TRP A 81 -6.06 -7.31 3.02
N LEU A 82 -5.12 -7.02 3.93
CA LEU A 82 -5.26 -7.37 5.34
C LEU A 82 -6.43 -6.65 6.01
N ILE A 83 -6.63 -5.37 5.70
CA ILE A 83 -7.77 -4.58 6.19
C ILE A 83 -9.09 -5.18 5.67
N GLU A 84 -9.18 -5.52 4.38
CA GLU A 84 -10.36 -6.19 3.84
C GLU A 84 -10.63 -7.52 4.55
N ARG A 85 -9.59 -8.34 4.75
CA ARG A 85 -9.75 -9.61 5.46
C ARG A 85 -10.27 -9.40 6.88
N LEU A 86 -9.76 -8.42 7.60
CA LEU A 86 -10.24 -8.06 8.94
C LEU A 86 -11.69 -7.58 8.95
N ARG A 87 -12.17 -6.96 7.87
CA ARG A 87 -13.57 -6.55 7.72
C ARG A 87 -14.49 -7.76 7.49
N LEU A 88 -14.04 -8.74 6.72
CA LEU A 88 -14.84 -9.94 6.39
C LEU A 88 -14.87 -10.98 7.53
N VAL A 89 -13.81 -11.07 8.35
CA VAL A 89 -13.72 -12.08 9.42
C VAL A 89 -14.46 -11.64 10.69
N PRO A 90 -15.32 -12.52 11.29
CA PRO A 90 -15.96 -12.27 12.57
C PRO A 90 -14.96 -11.92 13.68
N TYR A 91 -15.33 -11.05 14.62
CA TYR A 91 -14.41 -10.55 15.66
C TYR A 91 -13.71 -11.66 16.47
N ALA A 92 -14.41 -12.78 16.73
CA ALA A 92 -13.86 -13.94 17.42
C ALA A 92 -12.68 -14.59 16.67
N GLU A 93 -12.71 -14.56 15.34
CA GLU A 93 -11.74 -15.21 14.46
C GLU A 93 -10.60 -14.29 14.05
N ARG A 94 -10.73 -12.96 14.20
CA ARG A 94 -9.65 -11.97 13.95
C ARG A 94 -8.38 -12.21 14.77
N ARG A 95 -8.44 -13.08 15.78
CA ARG A 95 -7.26 -13.51 16.54
C ARG A 95 -6.44 -14.60 15.88
N THR A 96 -6.73 -14.97 14.62
CA THR A 96 -5.91 -15.95 13.91
C THR A 96 -4.45 -15.49 13.92
N ALA A 97 -3.54 -16.38 14.32
CA ALA A 97 -2.13 -16.07 14.48
C ALA A 97 -1.53 -15.51 13.18
N GLN A 98 -1.98 -16.01 12.03
CA GLN A 98 -1.42 -15.69 10.72
C GLN A 98 -1.70 -14.24 10.27
N ILE A 99 -2.95 -13.77 10.41
CA ILE A 99 -3.31 -12.38 10.05
C ILE A 99 -2.54 -11.38 10.92
N ARG A 100 -2.40 -11.67 12.22
CA ARG A 100 -1.66 -10.81 13.16
C ARG A 100 -0.19 -10.71 12.78
N VAL A 101 0.46 -11.86 12.57
CA VAL A 101 1.87 -11.92 12.17
C VAL A 101 2.09 -11.15 10.88
N LEU A 102 1.25 -11.37 9.87
CA LEU A 102 1.40 -10.69 8.58
C LEU A 102 1.16 -9.18 8.70
N THR A 103 0.19 -8.75 9.52
CA THR A 103 -0.08 -7.33 9.79
C THR A 103 1.09 -6.66 10.51
N GLU A 104 1.56 -7.26 11.60
CA GLU A 104 2.67 -6.73 12.39
C GLU A 104 3.95 -6.63 11.55
N LEU A 105 4.23 -7.67 10.75
CA LEU A 105 5.38 -7.68 9.87
C LEU A 105 5.28 -6.61 8.78
N THR A 106 4.12 -6.49 8.12
CA THR A 106 3.89 -5.44 7.11
C THR A 106 4.09 -4.04 7.69
N LEU A 107 3.54 -3.77 8.88
CA LEU A 107 3.71 -2.46 9.55
C LEU A 107 5.15 -2.20 9.95
N ARG A 108 5.87 -3.22 10.42
CA ARG A 108 7.30 -3.11 10.75
C ARG A 108 8.12 -2.79 9.50
N ARG A 109 7.82 -3.42 8.36
CA ARG A 109 8.49 -3.18 7.09
C ARG A 109 8.23 -1.78 6.57
N LEU A 110 6.99 -1.31 6.60
CA LEU A 110 6.66 0.05 6.19
C LEU A 110 7.45 1.09 7.00
N ARG A 111 7.55 0.91 8.33
CA ARG A 111 8.35 1.80 9.17
C ARG A 111 9.86 1.78 8.84
N GLU A 112 10.40 0.59 8.58
CA GLU A 112 11.80 0.44 8.16
C GLU A 112 12.06 1.17 6.83
N LEU A 113 11.13 1.11 5.87
CA LEU A 113 11.25 1.83 4.61
C LEU A 113 11.13 3.35 4.79
N GLU A 114 10.22 3.83 5.66
CA GLU A 114 10.08 5.25 6.01
C GLU A 114 11.33 5.80 6.71
N GLU A 115 12.08 4.96 7.43
CA GLU A 115 13.35 5.34 8.05
C GLU A 115 14.45 5.51 7.01
N ILE A 116 14.55 4.58 6.05
CA ILE A 116 15.50 4.69 4.94
C ILE A 116 15.20 5.90 4.05
N GLU A 117 13.92 6.15 3.76
CA GLU A 117 13.48 7.33 2.99
C GLU A 117 13.94 8.63 3.68
N ARG A 118 13.73 8.73 5.00
CA ARG A 118 14.20 9.88 5.79
C ARG A 118 15.72 10.02 5.78
N GLU A 119 16.47 8.91 5.92
CA GLU A 119 17.94 8.93 5.87
C GLU A 119 18.47 9.40 4.50
N ARG A 120 17.76 9.08 3.41
CA ARG A 120 18.07 9.60 2.07
C ARG A 120 17.83 11.11 1.98
N GLU A 121 16.66 11.58 2.42
CA GLU A 121 16.32 13.01 2.44
C GLU A 121 17.34 13.82 3.26
N GLU A 122 17.66 13.36 4.47
CA GLU A 122 18.64 14.03 5.34
C GLU A 122 20.06 14.06 4.74
N SER A 123 20.42 13.07 3.91
CA SER A 123 21.72 13.00 3.25
C SER A 123 21.80 13.91 2.02
N GLU A 124 20.68 14.09 1.30
CA GLU A 124 20.57 15.02 0.18
C GLU A 124 20.65 16.47 0.67
N ASP A 125 19.92 16.81 1.73
CA ASP A 125 19.95 18.15 2.35
C ASP A 125 21.36 18.55 2.85
N GLN A 126 22.14 17.58 3.36
CA GLN A 126 23.51 17.82 3.80
C GLN A 126 24.49 18.05 2.65
N GLN A 127 24.31 17.37 1.51
CA GLN A 127 25.16 17.57 0.33
C GLN A 127 24.89 18.91 -0.35
N GLU A 128 23.64 19.35 -0.42
CA GLU A 128 23.30 20.66 -0.99
C GLU A 128 23.79 21.83 -0.10
N GLY A 129 23.89 21.60 1.22
CA GLY A 129 24.43 22.58 2.17
C GLY A 129 25.95 22.78 2.09
N GLU A 130 26.73 21.73 1.81
CA GLU A 130 28.21 21.82 1.73
C GLU A 130 28.71 22.38 0.39
N ASP A 131 28.01 22.16 -0.74
CA ASP A 131 28.35 22.76 -2.04
C ASP A 131 27.97 24.26 -2.14
N GLY A 132 27.23 24.78 -1.15
CA GLY A 132 26.86 26.20 -1.05
C GLY A 132 27.89 27.09 -0.36
N GLU A 133 28.87 26.55 0.37
CA GLU A 133 29.82 27.34 1.18
C GLU A 133 31.24 27.50 0.58
N GLU A 134 31.59 26.82 -0.54
CA GLU A 134 32.89 27.02 -1.22
C GLU A 134 32.84 28.05 -2.37
N GLY A 135 31.93 29.04 -2.28
CA GLY A 135 31.71 30.08 -3.30
C GLY A 135 32.09 31.53 -2.92
N GLU A 136 32.47 31.83 -1.68
CA GLU A 136 32.93 33.18 -1.28
C GLU A 136 34.40 33.17 -0.83
N GLU A 137 35.30 33.00 -1.79
CA GLU A 137 36.68 33.47 -1.66
C GLU A 137 36.70 35.01 -1.53
N GLY A 138 36.86 35.48 -0.29
CA GLY A 138 37.86 36.47 0.08
C GLY A 138 37.83 37.85 -0.60
N GLU A 139 37.16 38.81 0.06
CA GLU A 139 37.65 40.19 0.11
C GLU A 139 38.02 40.61 1.54
N GLN A 140 39.17 41.28 1.60
CA GLN A 140 39.97 41.56 2.77
C GLN A 140 39.36 42.67 3.65
N ASN A 141 39.35 42.40 4.95
CA ASN A 141 39.91 43.26 6.00
C ASN A 141 39.31 44.67 6.14
N SER A 142 38.55 44.91 7.22
CA SER A 142 38.78 46.06 8.11
C SER A 142 38.03 45.93 9.45
N ASP A 143 38.81 45.85 10.52
CA ASP A 143 38.50 46.20 11.91
C ASP A 143 37.48 47.35 12.08
N GLN A 144 36.41 47.09 12.85
CA GLN A 144 35.96 47.93 13.98
C GLN A 144 34.72 47.35 14.68
N GLU A 145 34.91 46.79 15.88
CA GLU A 145 33.91 46.82 16.97
C GLU A 145 33.98 48.18 17.71
N PRO A 146 33.05 48.51 18.63
CA PRO A 146 31.58 48.38 18.60
C PRO A 146 30.90 49.69 19.07
N GLN A 147 29.60 49.89 18.86
CA GLN A 147 28.84 50.87 19.64
C GLN A 147 27.43 50.35 20.03
N ALA A 148 27.12 50.60 21.30
CA ALA A 148 25.97 50.14 22.06
C ALA A 148 24.71 51.01 21.90
N GLY A 149 23.57 50.46 22.34
CA GLY A 149 22.27 51.11 22.53
C GLY A 149 21.24 50.60 21.51
N ASP A 150 20.05 50.14 21.85
CA ASP A 150 19.15 50.50 22.96
C ASP A 150 18.08 49.40 23.13
N GLU A 151 17.58 49.24 24.35
CA GLU A 151 16.47 48.35 24.71
C GLU A 151 15.12 48.98 24.29
N GLN A 152 14.16 48.18 23.80
CA GLN A 152 12.77 48.12 24.32
C GLN A 152 11.82 47.26 23.47
N ASP A 153 11.34 46.20 24.12
CA ASP A 153 9.94 45.79 24.34
C ASP A 153 8.82 46.15 23.35
N GLY A 154 7.99 45.14 23.06
CA GLY A 154 6.74 45.27 22.31
C GLY A 154 5.97 43.95 22.19
N GLU A 155 5.38 43.52 23.30
CA GLU A 155 4.39 42.44 23.41
C GLU A 155 3.12 42.68 22.56
N SER A 156 2.45 41.56 22.24
CA SER A 156 0.98 41.39 22.09
C SER A 156 0.38 41.35 20.66
N GLY A 157 -0.41 40.30 20.41
CA GLY A 157 -1.30 40.20 19.25
C GLY A 157 -1.77 38.79 18.90
N GLU A 158 -2.62 38.19 19.74
CA GLU A 158 -3.41 36.98 19.47
C GLU A 158 -4.44 37.14 18.32
N GLU A 159 -4.95 35.97 17.87
CA GLU A 159 -6.28 35.68 17.29
C GLU A 159 -6.52 35.59 15.76
N GLN A 160 -6.69 34.33 15.32
CA GLN A 160 -7.85 33.73 14.62
C GLN A 160 -8.40 34.35 13.33
N GLN A 161 -8.45 33.52 12.27
CA GLN A 161 -9.70 33.27 11.52
C GLN A 161 -9.64 31.98 10.68
N GLU A 162 -10.52 31.04 11.04
CA GLU A 162 -11.06 29.96 10.21
C GLU A 162 -12.00 30.56 9.16
N GLU A 163 -11.98 30.08 7.91
CA GLU A 163 -13.16 30.01 7.04
C GLU A 163 -13.04 28.79 6.10
N GLU A 164 -13.83 27.74 6.40
CA GLU A 164 -14.37 26.84 5.39
C GLU A 164 -15.39 27.60 4.51
N PRO A 165 -15.66 27.10 3.30
CA PRO A 165 -17.07 26.91 2.97
C PRO A 165 -17.36 25.51 2.41
N GLU A 166 -18.29 24.84 3.08
CA GLU A 166 -19.18 23.83 2.48
C GLU A 166 -19.97 24.46 1.31
N GLY A 167 -20.21 23.66 0.28
CA GLY A 167 -21.06 24.05 -0.85
C GLY A 167 -21.40 22.86 -1.73
N GLU A 168 -22.32 22.01 -1.25
CA GLU A 168 -23.10 21.09 -2.07
C GLU A 168 -23.90 21.87 -3.13
N ALA A 169 -23.85 21.42 -4.38
CA ALA A 169 -24.86 21.70 -5.39
C ALA A 169 -24.93 20.54 -6.40
N GLU A 170 -25.91 19.65 -6.21
CA GLU A 170 -26.56 18.94 -7.31
C GLU A 170 -27.37 19.98 -8.12
N ASP A 171 -27.28 20.00 -9.45
CA ASP A 171 -28.31 19.43 -10.34
C ASP A 171 -28.08 19.78 -11.84
N GLU A 172 -28.33 18.75 -12.65
CA GLU A 172 -28.86 18.64 -14.02
C GLU A 172 -28.52 19.56 -15.24
N GLU A 173 -28.34 18.82 -16.34
CA GLU A 173 -28.64 19.09 -17.76
C GLU A 173 -27.81 20.09 -18.57
N GLN A 174 -27.04 19.53 -19.54
CA GLN A 174 -27.13 20.01 -20.93
C GLN A 174 -26.68 18.99 -21.98
N GLN A 175 -27.59 18.74 -22.92
CA GLN A 175 -27.47 17.94 -24.13
C GLN A 175 -26.50 18.57 -25.16
N SER A 176 -25.76 17.73 -25.87
CA SER A 176 -25.15 18.04 -27.18
C SER A 176 -24.95 16.70 -27.91
N ALA A 177 -25.87 16.32 -28.81
CA ALA A 177 -25.84 16.58 -30.25
C ALA A 177 -24.93 15.62 -31.04
N GLY A 178 -25.49 15.01 -32.09
CA GLY A 178 -24.72 14.56 -33.25
C GLY A 178 -24.76 13.07 -33.55
N ASP A 179 -25.77 12.70 -34.33
CA ASP A 179 -25.88 11.49 -35.15
C ASP A 179 -24.76 11.44 -36.23
N GLU A 180 -24.09 10.30 -36.41
CA GLU A 180 -23.86 9.67 -37.73
C GLU A 180 -23.05 8.34 -37.61
N GLU A 181 -23.80 7.26 -37.81
CA GLU A 181 -23.52 6.03 -38.60
C GLU A 181 -22.37 5.04 -38.33
N GLN A 182 -22.85 3.78 -38.23
CA GLN A 182 -22.28 2.49 -38.68
C GLN A 182 -21.30 1.74 -37.76
N GLY A 183 -21.82 0.65 -37.16
CA GLY A 183 -20.99 -0.44 -36.62
C GLY A 183 -21.82 -1.52 -35.94
N GLU A 184 -22.16 -2.56 -36.72
CA GLU A 184 -22.42 -3.95 -36.32
C GLU A 184 -23.39 -4.22 -35.15
N ASP A 185 -24.51 -4.89 -35.46
CA ASP A 185 -25.40 -5.58 -34.51
C ASP A 185 -24.61 -6.57 -33.62
N ALA A 186 -23.96 -6.06 -32.57
CA ALA A 186 -23.80 -6.80 -31.34
C ALA A 186 -25.18 -6.77 -30.67
N GLN A 187 -25.91 -7.89 -30.75
CA GLN A 187 -27.05 -8.12 -29.88
C GLN A 187 -26.54 -8.05 -28.44
N GLU A 188 -26.62 -6.87 -27.83
CA GLU A 188 -26.57 -6.71 -26.39
C GLU A 188 -27.65 -7.64 -25.84
N ALA A 189 -27.22 -8.72 -25.21
CA ALA A 189 -28.10 -9.53 -24.40
C ALA A 189 -28.82 -8.56 -23.45
N PRO A 190 -30.16 -8.58 -23.37
CA PRO A 190 -30.87 -7.62 -22.53
C PRO A 190 -30.30 -7.73 -21.13
N GLU A 191 -29.84 -6.60 -20.57
CA GLU A 191 -29.43 -6.51 -19.18
C GLU A 191 -30.53 -7.16 -18.35
N GLN A 192 -30.26 -8.35 -17.84
CA GLN A 192 -31.25 -9.16 -17.18
C GLN A 192 -31.41 -8.57 -15.79
N VAL A 193 -32.29 -7.57 -15.68
CA VAL A 193 -32.63 -6.94 -14.40
C VAL A 193 -33.33 -8.00 -13.55
N MET A 194 -32.56 -8.67 -12.70
CA MET A 194 -33.07 -9.70 -11.80
C MET A 194 -33.99 -9.06 -10.78
N THR A 195 -35.10 -9.73 -10.51
CA THR A 195 -36.00 -9.35 -9.42
C THR A 195 -35.30 -9.58 -8.07
N LYS A 196 -35.69 -8.83 -7.03
CA LYS A 196 -35.14 -9.00 -5.68
C LYS A 196 -35.26 -10.44 -5.17
N GLU A 197 -36.33 -11.14 -5.56
CA GLU A 197 -36.56 -12.54 -5.18
C GLU A 197 -35.57 -13.49 -5.87
N GLU A 198 -35.25 -13.24 -7.14
CA GLU A 198 -34.25 -14.01 -7.88
C GLU A 198 -32.85 -13.78 -7.31
N VAL A 199 -32.52 -12.53 -6.96
CA VAL A 199 -31.26 -12.21 -6.27
C VAL A 199 -31.17 -12.93 -4.92
N MET A 200 -32.23 -12.90 -4.10
CA MET A 200 -32.23 -13.63 -2.84
C MET A 200 -32.11 -15.15 -3.04
N ARG A 201 -32.77 -15.71 -4.05
CA ARG A 201 -32.64 -17.14 -4.38
C ARG A 201 -31.21 -17.49 -4.79
N LEU A 202 -30.54 -16.64 -5.57
CA LEU A 202 -29.15 -16.84 -5.97
C LEU A 202 -28.19 -16.73 -4.79
N LEU A 203 -28.38 -15.75 -3.90
CA LEU A 203 -27.57 -15.63 -2.68
C LEU A 203 -27.75 -16.86 -1.78
N GLN A 204 -28.98 -17.34 -1.61
CA GLN A 204 -29.25 -18.56 -0.86
C GLN A 204 -28.65 -19.81 -1.52
N ALA A 205 -28.68 -19.88 -2.85
CA ALA A 205 -28.04 -20.95 -3.60
C ALA A 205 -26.51 -20.92 -3.46
N LEU A 206 -25.89 -19.73 -3.48
CA LEU A 206 -24.46 -19.55 -3.24
C LEU A 206 -24.08 -19.98 -1.82
N GLU A 207 -24.83 -19.57 -0.80
CA GLU A 207 -24.63 -20.00 0.59
C GLU A 207 -24.68 -21.53 0.72
N GLN A 208 -25.65 -22.17 0.05
CA GLN A 208 -25.77 -23.63 0.08
C GLN A 208 -24.58 -24.33 -0.60
N ILE A 209 -24.11 -23.81 -1.74
CA ILE A 209 -22.94 -24.34 -2.45
C ILE A 209 -21.67 -24.16 -1.59
N GLU A 210 -21.52 -23.03 -0.90
CA GLU A 210 -20.41 -22.78 0.02
C GLU A 210 -20.40 -23.80 1.17
N ALA A 211 -21.57 -24.04 1.80
CA ALA A 211 -21.71 -25.02 2.87
C ALA A 211 -21.37 -26.45 2.41
N GLU A 212 -21.84 -26.86 1.23
CA GLU A 212 -21.50 -28.16 0.63
C GLU A 212 -20.00 -28.27 0.34
N GLY A 213 -19.38 -27.18 -0.12
CA GLY A 213 -17.94 -27.08 -0.33
C GLY A 213 -17.13 -27.24 0.95
N GLU A 214 -17.56 -26.60 2.05
CA GLU A 214 -16.93 -26.73 3.36
C GLU A 214 -17.00 -28.16 3.90
N GLU A 215 -18.17 -28.82 3.80
CA GLU A 215 -18.33 -30.22 4.23
C GLU A 215 -17.40 -31.16 3.44
N LEU A 216 -17.30 -30.96 2.13
CA LEU A 216 -16.41 -31.73 1.27
C LEU A 216 -14.95 -31.53 1.65
N GLN A 217 -14.53 -30.28 1.90
CA GLN A 217 -13.18 -29.98 2.35
C GLN A 217 -12.88 -30.62 3.72
N GLU A 218 -13.82 -30.58 4.66
CA GLU A 218 -13.65 -31.20 5.97
C GLU A 218 -13.48 -32.72 5.84
N ARG A 219 -14.30 -33.36 4.99
CA ARG A 219 -14.16 -34.78 4.67
C ARG A 219 -12.79 -35.10 4.07
N LEU A 220 -12.31 -34.29 3.14
CA LEU A 220 -10.96 -34.46 2.55
C LEU A 220 -9.84 -34.25 3.58
N ARG A 221 -9.97 -33.29 4.50
CA ARG A 221 -9.02 -33.09 5.60
C ARG A 221 -8.97 -34.29 6.53
N ARG A 222 -10.13 -34.89 6.86
CA ARG A 222 -10.20 -36.11 7.67
C ARG A 222 -9.53 -37.31 6.97
N VAL A 223 -9.74 -37.47 5.67
CA VAL A 223 -9.09 -38.53 4.87
C VAL A 223 -7.58 -38.29 4.73
N ARG A 224 -7.11 -37.05 4.62
CA ARG A 224 -5.68 -36.72 4.54
C ARG A 224 -4.94 -36.87 5.87
N ARG A 225 -5.63 -36.82 7.01
CA ARG A 225 -5.06 -37.09 8.35
C ARG A 225 -4.97 -38.60 8.64
N VAL A 226 -4.44 -39.39 7.69
CA VAL A 226 -3.96 -40.74 8.02
C VAL A 226 -2.68 -40.56 8.82
N PRO A 227 -2.61 -40.99 10.09
CA PRO A 227 -1.35 -40.98 10.82
C PRO A 227 -0.38 -41.90 10.08
N GLY A 228 0.70 -41.34 9.53
CA GLY A 228 1.80 -42.16 9.05
C GLY A 228 2.33 -42.94 10.25
N ASP A 229 2.39 -44.27 10.11
CA ASP A 229 3.00 -45.12 11.13
C ASP A 229 4.40 -44.57 11.41
N LYS A 230 4.57 -44.13 12.65
CA LYS A 230 5.83 -43.59 13.16
C LYS A 230 6.75 -44.80 13.33
N ASP A 231 7.48 -45.16 12.28
CA ASP A 231 8.61 -46.06 12.36
C ASP A 231 9.74 -45.35 13.12
N TRP A 232 9.78 -45.58 14.44
CA TRP A 232 10.94 -45.38 15.30
C TRP A 232 11.12 -46.61 16.17
#